data_AF-A0A0E3RZ61-F1
#
_entry.id   AF-A0A0E3RZ61-F1
#
_cell.length_a   1.000
_cell.length_b   1.000
_cell.length_c   1.000
_cell.angle_alpha   90.00
_cell.angle_beta   90.00
_cell.angle_gamma   90.00
#
_symmetry.space_group_name_H-M   'P 1'
#
loop_
_entity.id
_entity.type
_entity.pdbx_description
1 polymer ?
#
loop_
_entity_poly.entity_id
_entity_poly.type
_entity_poly.pdbx_seq_one_letter_code
_entity_poly.pdbx_strand_id
1 'polypeptide(L)'
;MVVGITEISVLILAAVAAFLLYKVLKTATSLAINAVLGILSLIVVKFLLGLEIAITWVAVLVCAIGGIFGALVIIVLNYLKIAFI
;
A
#
# COMPACT_ATOMS: atom_id res chain seq x y z
N MET A 1 -15.33 1.61 -45.56
CA MET A 1 -14.35 2.33 -44.72
C MET A 1 -13.23 1.35 -44.41
N VAL A 2 -12.09 1.47 -45.09
CA VAL A 2 -10.90 0.64 -44.84
C VAL A 2 -10.16 1.29 -43.67
N VAL A 3 -10.00 0.55 -42.58
CA VAL A 3 -9.16 0.99 -41.45
C VAL A 3 -7.71 0.91 -41.90
N GLY A 4 -6.99 2.03 -41.87
CA GLY A 4 -5.57 2.09 -42.21
C GLY A 4 -4.71 1.43 -41.14
N ILE A 5 -3.55 0.94 -41.56
CA ILE A 5 -2.54 0.30 -40.69
C ILE A 5 -2.14 1.21 -39.51
N THR A 6 -2.17 2.52 -39.70
CA THR A 6 -1.92 3.53 -38.66
C THR A 6 -2.96 3.46 -37.53
N GLU A 7 -4.25 3.38 -37.84
CA GLU A 7 -5.31 3.32 -36.82
C GLU A 7 -5.20 2.03 -36.00
N ILE A 8 -4.90 0.90 -36.65
CA ILE A 8 -4.70 -0.40 -35.99
C ILE A 8 -3.48 -0.33 -35.06
N SER A 9 -2.36 0.24 -35.52
CA SER A 9 -1.14 0.36 -34.72
C SER A 9 -1.34 1.25 -33.47
N VAL A 10 -2.06 2.36 -33.60
CA VAL A 10 -2.37 3.27 -32.49
C VAL A 10 -3.29 2.59 -31.47
N LEU A 11 -4.30 1.85 -31.94
CA LEU A 11 -5.19 1.08 -31.07
C LEU A 11 -4.43 0.02 -30.26
N ILE A 12 -3.51 -0.71 -30.89
CA ILE A 12 -2.67 -1.70 -30.20
C ILE A 12 -1.80 -1.01 -29.14
N LEU A 13 -1.15 0.10 -29.50
CA LEU A 13 -0.29 0.84 -28.56
C LEU A 13 -1.09 1.37 -27.36
N ALA A 14 -2.28 1.92 -27.60
CA ALA A 14 -3.18 2.40 -26.56
C ALA A 14 -3.64 1.26 -25.62
N ALA A 15 -3.97 0.09 -26.17
CA ALA A 15 -4.36 -1.07 -25.40
C ALA A 15 -3.21 -1.58 -24.49
N VAL A 16 -1.98 -1.63 -25.03
CA VAL A 16 -0.79 -1.99 -24.25
C VAL A 16 -0.53 -0.99 -23.13
N ALA A 17 -0.59 0.32 -23.43
CA ALA A 17 -0.41 1.36 -22.43
C ALA A 17 -1.45 1.24 -21.31
N ALA A 18 -2.73 1.09 -21.66
CA ALA A 18 -3.82 0.92 -20.71
C ALA A 18 -3.64 -0.31 -19.80
N PHE A 19 -3.18 -1.43 -20.37
CA PHE A 19 -2.90 -2.65 -19.60
C PHE A 19 -1.76 -2.46 -18.59
N LEU A 20 -0.67 -1.80 -18.99
CA LEU A 20 0.45 -1.49 -18.12
C LEU A 20 0.03 -0.55 -16.98
N LEU A 21 -0.72 0.51 -17.31
CA LEU A 21 -1.30 1.45 -16.35
C LEU A 21 -2.20 0.73 -15.34
N TYR A 22 -3.11 -0.15 -15.79
CA TYR A 22 -3.98 -0.93 -14.91
C TYR A 22 -3.17 -1.77 -13.91
N LYS A 23 -2.10 -2.43 -14.36
CA LYS A 23 -1.27 -3.27 -13.49
C LYS A 23 -0.56 -2.43 -12.41
N VAL A 24 0.02 -1.29 -12.79
CA VAL A 24 0.68 -0.38 -11.85
C VAL A 24 -0.33 0.17 -10.83
N LEU A 25 -1.48 0.62 -11.31
CA LEU A 25 -2.52 1.19 -10.46
C LEU A 25 -3.06 0.16 -9.47
N LYS A 26 -3.28 -1.08 -9.93
CA LYS A 26 -3.71 -2.19 -9.08
C LYS A 26 -2.71 -2.50 -7.97
N THR A 27 -1.41 -2.49 -8.27
CA THR A 27 -0.36 -2.67 -7.25
C THR A 27 -0.35 -1.52 -6.25
N ALA A 28 -0.43 -0.27 -6.72
CA ALA A 28 -0.47 0.90 -5.86
C ALA A 28 -1.71 0.90 -4.93
N THR A 29 -2.87 0.52 -5.46
CA THR A 29 -4.10 0.36 -4.66
C THR A 29 -3.95 -0.72 -3.59
N SER A 30 -3.35 -1.87 -3.92
CA SER A 30 -3.08 -2.92 -2.91
C SER A 30 -2.16 -2.44 -1.80
N LEU A 31 -1.13 -1.67 -2.15
CA LEU A 31 -0.19 -1.10 -1.19
C LEU A 31 -0.88 -0.09 -0.27
N ALA A 32 -1.77 0.74 -0.82
CA ALA A 32 -2.57 1.69 -0.05
C ALA A 32 -3.54 0.97 0.90
N ILE A 33 -4.23 -0.09 0.45
CA ILE A 33 -5.14 -0.88 1.29
C ILE A 33 -4.36 -1.51 2.46
N ASN A 34 -3.19 -2.08 2.19
CA ASN A 34 -2.34 -2.66 3.24
C ASN A 34 -1.89 -1.61 4.26
N ALA A 35 -1.47 -0.43 3.79
CA ALA A 35 -1.10 0.68 4.66
C ALA A 35 -2.27 1.08 5.56
N VAL A 36 -3.46 1.25 4.98
CA VAL A 36 -4.68 1.61 5.72
C VAL A 36 -5.03 0.55 6.75
N LEU A 37 -5.05 -0.73 6.38
CA LEU A 37 -5.34 -1.83 7.30
C LEU A 37 -4.31 -1.92 8.43
N GLY A 38 -3.03 -1.76 8.11
CA GLY A 38 -1.95 -1.78 9.11
C GLY A 38 -2.05 -0.61 10.08
N ILE A 39 -2.21 0.62 9.59
CA ILE A 39 -2.38 1.82 10.41
C ILE A 39 -3.65 1.73 11.27
N LEU A 40 -4.76 1.27 10.69
CA LEU A 40 -6.00 1.06 11.42
C LEU A 40 -5.79 0.07 12.58
N SER A 41 -5.04 -1.00 12.34
CA SER A 41 -4.66 -1.97 13.39
C SER A 41 -3.83 -1.30 14.50
N LEU A 42 -2.84 -0.46 14.15
CA LEU A 42 -2.05 0.29 15.13
C LEU A 42 -2.91 1.23 15.98
N ILE A 43 -3.86 1.93 15.36
CA ILE A 43 -4.78 2.84 16.06
C ILE A 43 -5.66 2.06 17.05
N VAL A 44 -6.24 0.94 16.61
CA VAL A 44 -7.07 0.07 17.46
C VAL A 44 -6.26 -0.42 18.65
N VAL A 45 -5.03 -0.89 18.43
CA VAL A 45 -4.16 -1.39 19.49
C VAL A 45 -3.72 -0.27 20.44
N LYS A 46 -3.37 0.90 19.92
CA LYS A 46 -3.07 2.10 20.73
C LYS A 46 -4.24 2.46 21.66
N PHE A 47 -5.48 2.37 21.16
CA PHE A 47 -6.66 2.64 21.97
C PHE A 47 -6.97 1.53 22.99
N LEU A 48 -6.87 0.26 22.59
CA LEU A 48 -7.22 -0.88 23.45
C LEU A 48 -6.16 -1.21 24.50
N LEU A 49 -4.87 -1.14 24.15
CA LEU A 49 -3.75 -1.45 25.04
C LEU A 49 -3.11 -0.22 25.69
N GLY A 50 -3.57 1.00 25.34
CA GLY A 50 -2.97 2.25 25.82
C GLY A 50 -1.54 2.46 25.36
N LEU A 51 -1.13 1.82 24.26
CA LEU A 51 0.24 1.83 23.78
C LEU A 51 0.52 3.13 23.00
N GLU A 52 1.52 3.90 23.43
CA GLU A 52 1.96 5.11 22.72
C GLU A 52 2.81 4.73 21.50
N ILE A 53 2.15 4.37 20.41
CA ILE A 53 2.81 4.03 19.14
C ILE A 53 2.90 5.28 18.27
N ALA A 54 4.13 5.69 17.93
CA ALA A 54 4.37 6.78 17.01
C ALA A 54 4.11 6.36 15.55
N ILE A 55 3.05 6.93 14.94
CA ILE A 55 2.73 6.73 13.52
C ILE A 55 3.58 7.68 12.67
N THR A 56 4.78 7.22 12.32
CA THR A 56 5.72 7.95 11.46
C THR A 56 5.61 7.52 10.00
N TRP A 57 6.24 8.26 9.07
CA TRP A 57 6.35 7.85 7.67
C TRP A 57 6.95 6.44 7.50
N VAL A 58 7.87 6.04 8.39
CA VAL A 58 8.45 4.69 8.39
C VAL A 58 7.41 3.65 8.79
N ALA A 59 6.58 3.93 9.80
CA ALA A 59 5.50 3.02 10.21
C ALA A 59 4.49 2.82 9.07
N VAL A 60 4.13 3.90 8.37
CA VAL A 60 3.26 3.84 7.18
C VAL A 60 3.88 2.97 6.10
N LEU A 61 5.19 3.07 5.85
CA LEU A 61 5.89 2.27 4.84
C LEU A 61 5.95 0.78 5.22
N VAL A 62 6.21 0.47 6.50
CA VAL A 62 6.22 -0.90 7.01
C VAL A 62 4.81 -1.52 6.93
N CYS A 63 3.76 -0.76 7.26
CA CYS A 63 2.38 -1.19 7.08
C CYS A 63 1.98 -1.28 5.59
N ALA A 64 2.50 -0.42 4.72
CA ALA A 64 2.25 -0.50 3.28
C ALA A 64 2.78 -1.81 2.69
N ILE A 65 4.01 -2.18 3.04
CA ILE A 65 4.67 -3.39 2.53
C ILE A 65 4.12 -4.65 3.23
N GLY A 66 3.98 -4.62 4.56
CA GLY A 66 3.62 -5.77 5.38
C GLY A 66 2.15 -5.87 5.79
N GLY A 67 1.33 -4.86 5.50
CA GLY A 67 -0.07 -4.79 5.93
C GLY A 67 -0.24 -4.92 7.45
N ILE A 68 -1.14 -5.83 7.82
CA ILE A 68 -1.41 -6.20 9.22
C ILE A 68 -0.18 -6.84 9.88
N PHE A 69 0.61 -7.64 9.16
CA PHE A 69 1.84 -8.21 9.73
C PHE A 69 2.88 -7.13 10.03
N GLY A 70 2.96 -6.10 9.17
CA GLY A 70 3.80 -4.92 9.42
C GLY A 70 3.38 -4.17 10.68
N ALA A 71 2.08 -4.01 10.91
CA ALA A 71 1.56 -3.43 12.15
C ALA A 71 1.94 -4.27 13.38
N LEU A 72 1.85 -5.60 13.28
CA LEU A 72 2.20 -6.51 14.37
C LEU A 72 3.68 -6.38 14.77
N VAL A 73 4.59 -6.24 13.80
CA VAL A 73 6.02 -5.98 14.05
C VAL A 73 6.21 -4.64 14.78
N ILE A 74 5.54 -3.58 14.36
CA ILE A 74 5.63 -2.25 15.01
C ILE A 74 5.13 -2.32 16.46
N ILE A 75 4.02 -3.01 16.71
CA ILE A 75 3.46 -3.19 18.06
C ILE A 75 4.48 -3.88 18.95
N VAL A 76 5.10 -4.97 18.46
CA VAL A 76 6.14 -5.69 19.21
C VAL A 76 7.33 -4.75 19.48
N LEU A 77 7.84 -4.03 18.48
CA LEU A 77 8.98 -3.11 18.66
C LEU A 77 8.69 -1.98 19.66
N ASN A 78 7.48 -1.43 19.66
CA ASN A 78 7.06 -0.41 20.61
C ASN A 78 6.91 -0.98 22.01
N TYR A 79 6.34 -2.18 22.14
CA TYR A 79 6.20 -2.89 23.41
C TYR A 79 7.55 -3.18 24.05
N LEU A 80 8.57 -3.57 23.26
CA LEU A 80 9.94 -3.73 23.73
C LEU A 80 10.70 -2.39 23.94
N LYS A 81 10.07 -1.24 23.67
CA LYS A 81 10.69 0.10 23.74
C LYS A 81 11.95 0.25 22.88
N ILE A 82 12.02 -0.45 21.74
CA ILE A 82 13.16 -0.42 20.81
C ILE A 82 12.95 0.63 19.70
N ALA A 83 11.72 0.74 19.18
CA ALA A 83 11.39 1.67 18.11
C ALA A 83 9.92 2.11 18.17
N PHE A 84 9.59 3.20 17.48
CA PHE A 84 8.24 3.76 17.38
C PHE A 84 7.62 4.16 18.73
N ILE A 85 8.45 4.50 19.74
CA ILE A 85 8.05 5.07 21.04
C ILE A 85 7.50 6.48 20.84
#